data_AF-A0A6A7L8F5-F1
#
_entry.id   AF-A0A6A7L8F5-F1
#
_cell.length_a   1.000
_cell.length_b   1.000
_cell.length_c   1.000
_cell.angle_alpha   90.00
_cell.angle_beta   90.00
_cell.angle_gamma   90.00
#
_symmetry.space_group_name_H-M   'P 1'
#
loop_
_entity.id
_entity.type
_entity.pdbx_description
1 polymer ?
#
loop_
_entity_poly.entity_id
_entity_poly.type
_entity_poly.pdbx_seq_one_letter_code
_entity_poly.pdbx_strand_id
1 'polypeptide(L)'
;MRTGVIVRLLDRACLVRFLALAAKILASALALPACGAPVDRHPAAAVFPPDASSKDLPALLEATAFVRGLEDPDLVSLVPEQAGLRFVGCPNCNSGRQEGQLAWTPQRPGEVYCRYCNHRYPSDKYPMNLARTPRFEEPRKTTQDWKNSSGRS
;
A
#
# COMPACT_ATOMS: atom_id res chain seq x y z
N MET A 1 26.71 15.90 -74.56
CA MET A 1 27.68 14.78 -74.57
C MET A 1 28.07 14.55 -73.11
N ARG A 2 27.94 13.41 -72.44
CA ARG A 2 27.59 12.02 -72.77
C ARG A 2 26.76 11.43 -71.62
N THR A 3 25.87 10.53 -72.02
CA THR A 3 25.05 9.58 -71.24
C THR A 3 25.90 8.62 -70.40
N GLY A 4 25.34 8.13 -69.28
CA GLY A 4 25.97 7.13 -68.42
C GLY A 4 24.96 6.45 -67.50
N VAL A 5 24.11 5.61 -68.09
CA VAL A 5 23.17 4.71 -67.41
C VAL A 5 23.97 3.57 -66.75
N ILE A 6 23.81 3.35 -65.44
CA ILE A 6 24.19 2.07 -64.80
C ILE A 6 22.94 1.46 -64.18
N VAL A 7 22.41 0.50 -64.93
CA VAL A 7 21.27 -0.36 -64.61
C VAL A 7 21.77 -1.59 -63.86
N ARG A 8 21.09 -1.87 -62.75
CA ARG A 8 20.75 -3.19 -62.17
C ARG A 8 21.87 -4.23 -61.98
N LEU A 9 22.15 -4.51 -60.71
CA LEU A 9 22.43 -5.86 -60.22
C LEU A 9 21.98 -5.97 -58.75
N LEU A 10 20.69 -5.78 -58.51
CA LEU A 10 20.03 -6.35 -57.34
C LEU A 10 19.83 -7.84 -57.63
N ASP A 11 20.84 -8.62 -57.29
CA ASP A 11 20.84 -10.07 -57.43
C ASP A 11 19.62 -10.65 -56.71
N ARG A 12 18.81 -11.43 -57.44
CA ARG A 12 17.64 -12.14 -56.92
C ARG A 12 18.00 -13.01 -55.71
N ALA A 13 19.25 -13.44 -55.59
CA ALA A 13 19.76 -14.16 -54.43
C ALA A 13 19.75 -13.33 -53.13
N CYS A 14 19.95 -12.01 -53.22
CA CYS A 14 19.97 -11.13 -52.04
C CYS A 14 18.54 -10.90 -51.49
N LEU A 15 17.56 -10.72 -52.38
CA LEU A 15 16.17 -10.49 -52.00
C LEU A 15 15.52 -11.75 -51.40
N VAL A 16 15.85 -12.94 -51.92
CA VAL A 16 15.37 -14.23 -51.37
C VAL A 16 15.95 -14.52 -49.99
N ARG A 17 17.22 -14.14 -49.74
CA ARG A 17 17.86 -14.28 -48.42
C ARG A 17 17.28 -13.32 -47.38
N PHE A 18 16.95 -12.08 -47.76
CA PHE A 18 16.29 -11.12 -46.87
C PHE A 18 14.87 -11.55 -46.47
N LEU A 19 14.07 -12.05 -47.42
CA LEU A 19 12.72 -12.56 -47.13
C LEU A 19 12.74 -13.82 -46.27
N ALA A 20 13.71 -14.73 -46.48
CA ALA A 20 13.85 -15.94 -45.66
C ALA A 20 14.29 -15.63 -44.21
N LEU A 21 15.04 -14.55 -43.98
CA LEU A 21 15.41 -14.10 -42.63
C LEU A 21 14.20 -13.48 -41.91
N ALA A 22 13.40 -12.68 -42.60
CA ALA A 22 12.19 -12.06 -42.04
C ALA A 22 11.13 -13.10 -41.63
N ALA A 23 10.96 -14.17 -42.41
CA ALA A 23 10.05 -15.27 -42.07
C ALA A 23 10.49 -16.05 -40.82
N LYS A 24 11.80 -16.19 -40.57
CA LYS A 24 12.31 -16.82 -39.35
C LYS A 24 12.15 -15.93 -38.11
N ILE A 25 12.34 -14.62 -38.25
CA ILE A 25 12.15 -13.68 -37.14
C ILE A 25 10.66 -13.55 -36.77
N LEU A 26 9.75 -13.63 -37.75
CA LEU A 26 8.29 -13.60 -37.49
C LEU A 26 7.76 -14.93 -36.92
N ALA A 27 8.36 -16.06 -37.26
CA ALA A 27 7.94 -17.39 -36.75
C ALA A 27 8.36 -17.67 -35.30
N SER A 28 9.33 -16.92 -34.75
CA SER A 28 9.82 -17.12 -33.36
C SER A 28 9.07 -16.33 -32.29
N ALA A 29 8.11 -15.48 -32.66
CA ALA A 29 7.37 -14.64 -31.72
C ALA A 29 6.07 -15.26 -31.17
N LEU A 30 5.69 -16.47 -31.60
CA LEU A 30 4.40 -17.09 -31.25
C LEU A 30 4.46 -18.20 -30.20
N ALA A 31 5.61 -18.41 -29.55
CA ALA A 31 5.72 -19.36 -28.45
C ALA A 31 6.09 -18.64 -27.16
N LEU A 32 5.23 -17.73 -26.70
CA LEU A 32 5.18 -17.44 -25.27
C LEU A 32 4.53 -18.66 -24.61
N PRO A 33 5.24 -19.44 -23.78
CA PRO A 33 4.58 -20.34 -22.87
C PRO A 33 3.69 -19.48 -21.99
N ALA A 34 2.38 -19.70 -22.06
CA ALA A 34 1.45 -19.21 -21.07
C ALA A 34 1.77 -19.91 -19.75
N CYS A 35 2.82 -19.48 -19.07
CA CYS A 35 3.01 -19.68 -17.64
C CYS A 35 2.00 -18.77 -16.93
N GLY A 36 0.71 -19.01 -17.18
CA GLY A 36 -0.32 -18.69 -16.21
C GLY A 36 -0.13 -19.66 -15.08
N ALA A 37 0.78 -19.34 -14.16
CA ALA A 37 0.74 -19.94 -12.84
C ALA A 37 -0.71 -19.76 -12.34
N PRO A 38 -1.41 -20.82 -11.91
CA PRO A 38 -2.66 -20.62 -11.23
C PRO A 38 -2.34 -19.69 -10.07
N VAL A 39 -2.97 -18.50 -10.06
CA VAL A 39 -3.04 -17.71 -8.84
C VAL A 39 -3.60 -18.68 -7.81
N ASP A 40 -2.79 -19.04 -6.82
CA ASP A 40 -3.25 -19.78 -5.67
C ASP A 40 -4.40 -18.96 -5.08
N ARG A 41 -5.62 -19.34 -5.44
CA ARG A 41 -6.82 -18.94 -4.73
C ARG A 41 -6.61 -19.57 -3.37
N HIS A 42 -6.06 -18.78 -2.45
CA HIS A 42 -6.08 -19.10 -1.03
C HIS A 42 -7.47 -19.68 -0.77
N PRO A 43 -7.56 -20.91 -0.23
CA PRO A 43 -8.87 -21.46 0.10
C PRO A 43 -9.59 -20.36 0.86
N ALA A 44 -10.85 -20.12 0.50
CA ALA A 44 -11.70 -19.20 1.24
C ALA A 44 -11.86 -19.79 2.65
N ALA A 45 -10.82 -19.62 3.47
CA ALA A 45 -10.87 -19.76 4.90
C ALA A 45 -12.11 -18.97 5.30
N ALA A 46 -12.96 -19.56 6.14
CA ALA A 46 -14.21 -18.96 6.57
C ALA A 46 -13.93 -17.51 6.98
N VAL A 47 -14.13 -16.59 6.03
CA VAL A 47 -13.97 -15.17 6.25
C VAL A 47 -15.12 -14.89 7.18
N PHE A 48 -14.80 -14.45 8.40
CA PHE A 48 -15.84 -14.03 9.34
C PHE A 48 -16.82 -13.15 8.56
N PRO A 49 -18.10 -13.57 8.43
CA PRO A 49 -19.01 -12.85 7.57
C PRO A 49 -19.10 -11.42 8.11
N PRO A 50 -18.93 -10.40 7.25
CA PRO A 50 -19.08 -9.03 7.71
C PRO A 50 -20.51 -8.87 8.23
N ASP A 51 -20.67 -8.13 9.32
CA ASP A 51 -21.98 -7.68 9.80
C ASP A 51 -22.48 -6.55 8.90
N ALA A 52 -22.67 -6.86 7.62
CA ALA A 52 -23.09 -5.96 6.57
C ALA A 52 -23.92 -6.73 5.54
N SER A 53 -25.01 -6.13 5.08
CA SER A 53 -25.91 -6.67 4.09
C SER A 53 -25.87 -5.85 2.80
N SER A 54 -26.52 -6.33 1.74
CA SER A 54 -26.68 -5.58 0.48
C SER A 54 -27.38 -4.23 0.66
N LYS A 55 -28.15 -4.05 1.74
CA LYS A 55 -28.81 -2.78 2.08
C LYS A 55 -27.82 -1.71 2.52
N ASP A 56 -26.66 -2.10 3.05
CA ASP A 56 -25.64 -1.19 3.57
C ASP A 56 -24.69 -0.70 2.48
N LEU A 57 -24.74 -1.32 1.30
CA LEU A 57 -23.84 -1.04 0.18
C LEU A 57 -23.78 0.46 -0.20
N PRO A 58 -24.90 1.21 -0.33
CA PRO A 58 -24.81 2.63 -0.66
C PRO A 58 -24.05 3.44 0.41
N ALA A 59 -24.30 3.14 1.69
CA ALA A 59 -23.64 3.83 2.80
C ALA A 59 -22.14 3.50 2.88
N LEU A 60 -21.76 2.24 2.62
CA LEU A 60 -20.36 1.82 2.60
C LEU A 60 -19.59 2.42 1.42
N LEU A 61 -20.21 2.49 0.24
CA LEU A 61 -19.61 3.12 -0.94
C LEU A 61 -19.37 4.61 -0.70
N GLU A 62 -20.30 5.29 -0.04
CA GLU A 62 -20.17 6.70 0.35
C GLU A 62 -19.08 6.89 1.42
N ALA A 63 -19.11 6.11 2.49
CA ALA A 63 -18.12 6.20 3.57
C ALA A 63 -16.67 5.96 3.10
N THR A 64 -16.49 5.17 2.04
CA THR A 64 -15.19 4.84 1.45
C THR A 64 -14.86 5.65 0.21
N ALA A 65 -15.73 6.57 -0.22
CA ALA A 65 -15.57 7.31 -1.48
C ALA A 65 -14.23 8.05 -1.56
N PHE A 66 -13.80 8.67 -0.46
CA PHE A 66 -12.51 9.37 -0.40
C PHE A 66 -11.34 8.44 -0.71
N VAL A 67 -11.19 7.34 0.03
CA VAL A 67 -10.05 6.42 -0.15
C VAL A 67 -10.12 5.67 -1.47
N ARG A 68 -11.32 5.35 -1.97
CA ARG A 68 -11.51 4.74 -3.30
C ARG A 68 -11.18 5.67 -4.46
N GLY A 69 -11.12 6.98 -4.21
CA GLY A 69 -10.77 7.99 -5.20
C GLY A 69 -9.28 8.36 -5.22
N LEU A 70 -8.46 7.74 -4.36
CA LEU A 70 -7.01 7.98 -4.32
C LEU A 70 -6.26 7.02 -5.23
N GLU A 71 -5.15 7.48 -5.80
CA GLU A 71 -4.18 6.64 -6.48
C GLU A 71 -3.33 5.86 -5.47
N ASP A 72 -2.73 4.74 -5.90
CA ASP A 72 -1.88 3.90 -5.04
C ASP A 72 -0.82 4.65 -4.21
N PRO A 73 -0.01 5.58 -4.76
CA PRO A 73 0.97 6.32 -3.95
C PRO A 73 0.31 7.19 -2.87
N ASP A 74 -0.86 7.77 -3.14
CA ASP A 74 -1.58 8.59 -2.18
C ASP A 74 -2.18 7.72 -1.06
N LEU A 75 -2.67 6.52 -1.39
CA LEU A 75 -3.13 5.55 -0.39
C LEU A 75 -2.00 5.13 0.54
N VAL A 76 -0.82 4.82 0.00
CA VAL A 76 0.36 4.46 0.81
C VAL A 76 0.75 5.61 1.73
N SER A 77 0.63 6.86 1.27
CA SER A 77 0.95 8.04 2.08
C SER A 77 0.03 8.23 3.31
N LEU A 78 -1.15 7.58 3.32
CA LEU A 78 -2.05 7.61 4.48
C LEU A 78 -1.60 6.68 5.62
N VAL A 79 -0.69 5.74 5.37
CA VAL A 79 -0.20 4.82 6.40
C VAL A 79 0.84 5.54 7.25
N PRO A 80 0.57 5.78 8.56
CA PRO A 80 1.51 6.49 9.41
C PRO A 80 2.74 5.62 9.72
N GLU A 81 3.90 6.24 9.82
CA GLU A 81 5.13 5.59 10.28
C GLU A 81 5.09 5.30 11.79
N GLN A 82 4.32 6.09 12.54
CA GLN A 82 4.25 6.02 14.00
C GLN A 82 3.18 5.04 14.49
N ALA A 83 3.26 4.70 15.78
CA ALA A 83 2.28 3.85 16.45
C ALA A 83 0.86 4.45 16.44
N GLY A 84 -0.14 3.57 16.51
CA GLY A 84 -1.55 3.95 16.49
C GLY A 84 -1.99 4.79 17.70
N LEU A 85 -3.08 5.55 17.52
CA LEU A 85 -3.56 6.56 18.48
C LEU A 85 -4.48 6.02 19.58
N ARG A 86 -4.86 4.73 19.55
CA ARG A 86 -5.92 4.16 20.39
C ARG A 86 -5.71 4.40 21.89
N PHE A 87 -4.47 4.27 22.36
CA PHE A 87 -4.12 4.42 23.77
C PHE A 87 -3.49 5.79 24.09
N VAL A 88 -3.54 6.73 23.16
CA VAL A 88 -2.94 8.06 23.33
C VAL A 88 -3.99 9.03 23.87
N GLY A 89 -3.70 9.61 25.04
CA GLY A 89 -4.52 10.65 25.66
C GLY A 89 -4.29 12.02 25.02
N CYS A 90 -5.27 12.91 25.15
CA CYS A 90 -5.15 14.30 24.71
C CYS A 90 -4.30 15.09 25.72
N PRO A 91 -3.17 15.69 25.32
CA PRO A 91 -2.35 16.50 26.24
C PRO A 91 -2.99 17.85 26.61
N ASN A 92 -4.09 18.24 25.97
CA ASN A 92 -4.80 19.48 26.25
C ASN A 92 -5.98 19.31 27.22
N CYS A 93 -6.57 18.11 27.35
CA CYS A 93 -7.70 17.88 28.26
C CYS A 93 -7.81 16.45 28.79
N ASN A 94 -8.47 16.30 29.94
CA ASN A 94 -8.67 15.01 30.63
C ASN A 94 -10.08 14.40 30.42
N SER A 95 -10.87 14.89 29.46
CA SER A 95 -12.26 14.49 29.26
C SER A 95 -12.42 13.06 28.72
N GLY A 96 -11.46 12.58 27.91
CA GLY A 96 -11.44 11.21 27.39
C GLY A 96 -10.60 10.32 28.30
N ARG A 97 -11.13 9.93 29.45
CA ARG A 97 -10.42 9.08 30.43
C ARG A 97 -10.19 7.64 29.97
N GLN A 98 -10.65 7.29 28.78
CA GLN A 98 -10.50 5.97 28.16
C GLN A 98 -9.79 6.08 26.80
N GLU A 99 -9.46 4.93 26.22
CA GLU A 99 -8.91 4.80 24.87
C GLU A 99 -9.78 5.49 23.80
N GLY A 100 -9.16 5.93 22.71
CA GLY A 100 -9.84 6.52 21.53
C GLY A 100 -10.17 8.00 21.66
N GLN A 101 -9.45 8.72 22.52
CA GLN A 101 -9.66 10.15 22.72
C GLN A 101 -9.25 10.99 21.50
N LEU A 102 -8.19 10.58 20.81
CA LEU A 102 -7.72 11.21 19.57
C LEU A 102 -8.32 10.51 18.34
N ALA A 103 -8.66 11.31 17.35
CA ALA A 103 -9.22 10.89 16.07
C ALA A 103 -8.41 11.45 14.91
N TRP A 104 -8.48 10.74 13.79
CA TRP A 104 -7.81 11.06 12.54
C TRP A 104 -8.79 10.89 11.39
N THR A 105 -8.59 11.66 10.32
CA THR A 105 -9.41 11.57 9.11
C THR A 105 -8.51 11.51 7.88
N PRO A 106 -8.81 10.67 6.89
CA PRO A 106 -7.99 10.55 5.69
C PRO A 106 -7.94 11.84 4.86
N GLN A 107 -8.91 12.75 5.01
CA GLN A 107 -8.92 14.07 4.36
C GLN A 107 -7.87 15.04 4.91
N ARG A 108 -7.35 14.79 6.13
CA ARG A 108 -6.35 15.63 6.79
C ARG A 108 -5.28 14.73 7.41
N PRO A 109 -4.47 14.04 6.58
CA PRO A 109 -3.63 12.94 7.04
C PRO A 109 -2.52 13.38 8.01
N GLY A 110 -2.04 14.62 7.88
CA GLY A 110 -0.97 15.19 8.69
C GLY A 110 -1.41 15.73 10.06
N GLU A 111 -2.66 15.54 10.47
CA GLU A 111 -3.14 16.02 11.76
C GLU A 111 -4.13 15.07 12.44
N VAL A 112 -4.22 15.21 13.75
CA VAL A 112 -5.18 14.49 14.59
C VAL A 112 -5.94 15.50 15.45
N TYR A 113 -7.13 15.14 15.90
CA TYR A 113 -7.96 16.00 16.74
C TYR A 113 -8.52 15.24 17.94
N CYS A 114 -8.70 15.95 19.06
CA CYS A 114 -9.38 15.39 20.22
C CYS A 114 -10.91 15.41 19.99
N ARG A 115 -11.58 14.27 20.19
CA ARG A 115 -13.05 14.15 20.07
C ARG A 115 -13.84 14.97 21.10
N TYR A 116 -13.17 15.47 22.14
CA TYR A 116 -13.82 16.13 23.28
C TYR A 116 -13.56 17.64 23.32
N CYS A 117 -12.30 18.07 23.20
CA CYS A 117 -11.95 19.50 23.22
C CYS A 117 -11.71 20.09 21.83
N ASN A 118 -11.81 19.30 20.76
CA ASN A 118 -11.58 19.69 19.37
C ASN A 118 -10.20 20.30 19.06
N HIS A 119 -9.25 20.24 20.00
CA HIS A 119 -7.89 20.68 19.76
C HIS A 119 -7.23 19.80 18.68
N ARG A 120 -6.52 20.43 17.74
CA ARG A 120 -5.82 19.78 16.63
C ARG A 120 -4.31 19.76 16.87
N TYR A 121 -3.67 18.69 16.42
CA TYR A 121 -2.23 18.48 16.52
C TYR A 121 -1.66 18.16 15.15
N PRO A 122 -0.52 18.73 14.74
CA PRO A 122 0.24 19.78 15.44
C PRO A 122 -0.52 21.10 15.63
N SER A 123 -0.03 21.92 16.58
CA SER A 123 -0.50 23.31 16.80
C SER A 123 0.63 24.15 17.37
N ASP A 124 0.47 25.47 17.45
CA ASP A 124 1.48 26.36 18.06
C ASP A 124 1.81 25.98 19.50
N LYS A 125 0.82 25.53 20.27
CA LYS A 125 0.99 25.06 21.65
C LYS A 125 1.68 23.69 21.72
N TYR A 126 1.54 22.87 20.69
CA TYR A 126 2.09 21.50 20.62
C TYR A 126 2.71 21.26 19.24
N PRO A 127 3.89 21.84 18.97
CA PRO A 127 4.52 21.72 17.67
C PRO A 127 5.27 20.39 17.54
N MET A 128 5.29 19.80 16.35
CA MET A 128 5.88 18.47 16.11
C MET A 128 7.41 18.44 16.25
N ASN A 129 8.09 19.57 16.05
CA ASN A 129 9.55 19.66 16.16
C ASN A 129 10.07 19.50 17.60
N LEU A 130 9.19 19.50 18.61
CA LEU A 130 9.53 19.26 20.02
C LEU A 130 9.21 17.81 20.46
N ALA A 131 8.67 16.97 19.57
CA ALA A 131 8.42 15.57 19.85
C ALA A 131 9.75 14.85 20.08
N ARG A 132 9.96 14.31 21.28
CA ARG A 132 11.13 13.48 21.58
C ARG A 132 10.82 12.05 21.15
N THR A 133 11.61 11.50 20.25
CA THR A 133 11.69 10.05 20.08
C THR A 133 12.46 9.49 21.26
N PRO A 134 11.83 8.76 22.21
CA PRO A 134 12.61 8.06 23.23
C PRO A 134 13.51 7.07 22.50
N ARG A 135 14.83 7.21 22.65
CA ARG A 135 15.74 6.13 22.30
C ARG A 135 15.43 5.00 23.27
N PHE A 136 14.81 3.93 22.76
CA PHE A 136 14.71 2.69 23.52
C PHE A 136 16.12 2.11 23.61
N GLU A 137 16.85 2.47 24.66
CA GLU A 137 17.98 1.66 25.10
C GLU A 137 17.39 0.43 25.77
N GLU A 138 17.65 -0.74 25.18
CA GLU A 138 17.12 -2.00 25.70
C GLU A 138 17.54 -2.16 27.16
N PRO A 139 16.59 -2.24 28.11
CA PRO A 139 16.93 -2.49 29.50
C PRO A 139 17.63 -3.85 29.55
N ARG A 140 18.80 -3.88 30.21
CA ARG A 140 19.64 -5.09 30.43
C ARG A 140 18.79 -6.36 30.46
N LYS A 141 19.19 -7.36 29.65
CA LYS A 141 18.68 -8.74 29.62
C LYS A 141 18.43 -9.30 31.03
N THR A 142 17.30 -8.99 31.63
CA THR A 142 16.78 -9.71 32.79
C THR A 142 15.72 -10.62 32.22
N THR A 143 16.09 -11.88 31.99
CA THR A 143 15.13 -12.96 31.68
C THR A 143 14.02 -12.90 32.73
N GLN A 144 12.82 -12.48 32.33
CA GLN A 144 11.64 -12.67 33.17
C GLN A 144 11.23 -14.12 33.02
N ASP A 145 11.66 -14.97 33.97
CA ASP A 145 11.12 -16.32 34.10
C ASP A 145 9.66 -16.22 34.57
N TRP A 146 8.73 -16.29 33.61
CA TRP A 146 7.30 -16.33 33.88
C TRP A 146 6.95 -17.71 34.46
N LYS A 147 7.05 -17.86 35.78
CA LYS A 147 6.57 -19.07 36.47
C LYS A 147 5.05 -19.06 36.46
N ASN A 148 4.45 -19.90 35.61
CA ASN A 148 3.03 -20.21 35.69
C ASN A 148 2.74 -20.87 37.05
N SER A 149 2.00 -20.18 37.91
CA SER A 149 1.56 -20.68 39.21
C SER A 149 0.42 -21.71 39.10
N SER A 150 0.42 -22.55 38.06
CA SER A 150 -0.47 -23.71 37.96
C SER A 150 0.14 -24.91 38.70
N GLY A 151 0.41 -24.74 39.99
CA GLY A 151 0.65 -25.82 40.93
C GLY A 151 -0.68 -26.30 41.48
N ARG A 152 -1.35 -27.19 40.75
CA ARG A 152 -2.44 -28.00 41.28
C ARG A 152 -1.81 -29.31 41.75
N SER A 153 -1.81 -29.56 43.06
CA SER A 153 -1.61 -30.87 43.69
C SER A 153 -2.62 -30.99 44.81
#